data_AF-A0A2J6X4H2-F1
#
_entry.id   AF-A0A2J6X4H2-F1
#
_cell.length_a   1.000
_cell.length_b   1.000
_cell.length_c   1.000
_cell.angle_alpha   90.00
_cell.angle_beta   90.00
_cell.angle_gamma   90.00
#
_symmetry.space_group_name_H-M   'P 1'
#
loop_
_entity.id
_entity.type
_entity.pdbx_description
1 polymer ?
#
loop_
_entity_poly.entity_id
_entity_poly.type
_entity_poly.pdbx_seq_one_letter_code
_entity_poly.pdbx_strand_id
1 'polypeptide(L)'
;MKFLLGVDGGGTKTIVAIANELGEIVGLSKTDSVDILNVPPEEVERKIKKALSESLSQVGISIDDIDFSCFGMSTFGDVPGAERK
;
A
#
# COMPACT_ATOMS: atom_id res chain seq x y z
N MET A 1 20.82 -1.17 5.18
CA MET A 1 20.02 -0.49 4.14
C MET A 1 18.67 -0.20 4.77
N LYS A 2 18.02 0.89 4.38
CA LYS A 2 16.69 1.22 4.89
C LYS A 2 15.68 1.03 3.78
N PHE A 3 14.50 0.52 4.13
CA PHE A 3 13.42 0.34 3.18
C PHE A 3 12.22 1.20 3.58
N LEU A 4 11.70 1.92 2.59
CA LEU A 4 10.56 2.81 2.71
C LEU A 4 9.40 2.22 1.91
N LEU A 5 8.23 2.07 2.53
CA LEU A 5 7.02 1.62 1.88
C LEU A 5 6.11 2.81 1.54
N GLY A 6 5.71 2.92 0.28
CA GLY A 6 4.69 3.87 -0.17
C GLY A 6 3.48 3.14 -0.73
N VAL A 7 2.29 3.55 -0.31
CA VAL A 7 1.02 3.13 -0.90
C VAL A 7 0.27 4.36 -1.39
N ASP A 8 -0.03 4.40 -2.68
CA ASP A 8 -0.93 5.39 -3.29
C ASP A 8 -2.19 4.66 -3.75
N GLY A 9 -3.24 4.75 -2.94
CA GLY A 9 -4.50 4.05 -3.11
C GLY A 9 -5.66 5.00 -3.40
N GLY A 10 -6.38 4.73 -4.49
CA GLY A 10 -7.54 5.54 -4.86
C GLY A 10 -8.65 4.77 -5.57
N GLY A 11 -9.58 5.52 -6.16
CA GLY A 11 -10.82 4.99 -6.73
C GLY A 11 -10.68 4.14 -7.99
N THR A 12 -9.52 4.12 -8.64
CA THR A 12 -9.32 3.34 -9.89
C THR A 12 -8.17 2.35 -9.82
N LYS A 13 -7.07 2.73 -9.16
CA LYS A 13 -5.80 1.99 -9.13
C LYS A 13 -5.12 2.26 -7.80
N THR A 14 -4.30 1.30 -7.40
CA THR A 14 -3.47 1.37 -6.22
C THR A 14 -2.05 0.96 -6.59
N ILE A 15 -1.06 1.73 -6.16
CA ILE A 15 0.36 1.45 -6.35
C ILE A 15 0.98 1.17 -4.99
N VAL A 16 1.76 0.10 -4.90
CA VAL A 16 2.62 -0.18 -3.74
C VAL A 16 4.05 -0.16 -4.23
N ALA A 17 4.88 0.66 -3.60
CA ALA A 17 6.28 0.83 -3.95
C ALA A 17 7.17 0.68 -2.72
N ILE A 18 8.32 0.04 -2.91
CA ILE A 18 9.40 -0.03 -1.92
C ILE A 18 10.57 0.76 -2.47
N ALA A 19 11.04 1.74 -1.71
CA ALA A 19 12.22 2.52 -2.02
C ALA A 19 13.35 2.21 -1.04
N ASN A 20 14.60 2.33 -1.49
CA ASN A 20 15.77 2.30 -0.61
C ASN A 20 16.06 3.69 0.00
N GLU A 21 17.10 3.80 0.83
CA GLU A 21 17.53 5.06 1.46
C GLU A 21 17.96 6.16 0.48
N LEU A 22 18.26 5.82 -0.78
CA LEU A 22 18.60 6.76 -1.85
C LEU A 22 17.36 7.26 -2.60
N GLY A 23 16.17 6.74 -2.27
CA GLY A 23 14.91 7.05 -2.95
C GLY A 23 14.68 6.26 -4.23
N GLU A 24 15.49 5.23 -4.50
CA GLU A 24 15.33 4.38 -5.69
C GLU A 24 14.24 3.34 -5.45
N ILE A 25 13.32 3.19 -6.41
CA ILE A 25 12.27 2.17 -6.34
C ILE A 25 12.87 0.80 -6.65
N VAL A 26 12.89 -0.08 -5.66
CA VAL A 26 13.45 -1.44 -5.73
C VAL A 26 12.38 -2.53 -5.78
N GLY A 27 11.13 -2.21 -5.43
CA GLY A 27 9.98 -3.09 -5.58
C GLY A 27 8.74 -2.28 -5.95
N LEU A 28 7.93 -2.79 -6.89
CA LEU A 28 6.75 -2.10 -7.38
C LEU A 28 5.65 -3.09 -7.77
N SER A 29 4.45 -2.85 -7.28
CA SER A 29 3.25 -3.59 -7.67
C SER A 29 2.05 -2.67 -7.86
N LYS A 30 1.00 -3.25 -8.41
CA LYS A 30 -0.24 -2.54 -8.71
C LYS A 30 -1.44 -3.43 -8.47
N THR A 31 -2.48 -2.85 -7.92
CA THR A 31 -3.80 -3.47 -7.82
C THR A 31 -4.89 -2.48 -8.24
N ASP A 32 -6.13 -2.95 -8.25
CA ASP A 32 -7.29 -2.15 -8.61
C ASP A 32 -7.65 -1.15 -7.49
N SER A 33 -8.83 -0.54 -7.59
CA SER A 33 -9.38 0.37 -6.60
C SER A 33 -9.39 -0.22 -5.18
N VAL A 34 -9.03 0.64 -4.22
CA VAL A 34 -9.08 0.40 -2.78
C VAL A 34 -9.91 1.47 -2.05
N ASP A 35 -10.80 2.15 -2.79
CA ASP A 35 -11.71 3.14 -2.23
C ASP A 35 -12.68 2.48 -1.24
N ILE A 36 -12.46 2.75 0.04
CA ILE A 36 -13.16 2.17 1.19
C ILE A 36 -14.66 2.52 1.26
N LEU A 37 -15.11 3.51 0.47
CA LEU A 37 -16.54 3.83 0.35
C LEU A 37 -17.26 2.97 -0.68
N ASN A 38 -16.53 2.45 -1.68
CA ASN A 38 -17.09 1.75 -2.84
C ASN A 38 -16.66 0.27 -2.94
N VAL A 39 -15.61 -0.13 -2.21
CA VAL A 39 -15.08 -1.51 -2.20
C VAL A 39 -15.28 -2.11 -0.80
N PRO A 40 -15.72 -3.39 -0.68
CA PRO A 40 -15.85 -4.04 0.62
C PRO A 40 -14.52 -4.03 1.41
N PRO A 41 -14.52 -3.78 2.73
CA PRO A 41 -13.30 -3.66 3.53
C PRO A 41 -12.38 -4.88 3.44
N GLU A 42 -12.93 -6.09 3.47
CA GLU A 42 -12.17 -7.33 3.33
C GLU A 42 -11.49 -7.45 1.96
N GLU A 43 -12.11 -6.89 0.92
CA GLU A 43 -11.54 -6.87 -0.42
C GLU A 43 -10.42 -5.83 -0.54
N VAL A 44 -10.59 -4.66 0.09
CA VAL A 44 -9.54 -3.64 0.22
C VAL A 44 -8.31 -4.23 0.91
N GLU A 45 -8.50 -4.86 2.07
CA GLU A 45 -7.42 -5.49 2.84
C GLU A 45 -6.69 -6.56 2.02
N ARG A 46 -7.45 -7.47 1.36
CA ARG A 46 -6.89 -8.51 0.51
C ARG A 46 -6.07 -7.93 -0.65
N LYS A 47 -6.56 -6.89 -1.32
CA LYS A 47 -5.87 -6.24 -2.44
C LYS A 47 -4.56 -5.60 -2.01
N ILE A 48 -4.57 -4.85 -0.90
CA ILE A 48 -3.38 -4.21 -0.35
C ILE A 48 -2.35 -5.26 0.08
N LYS A 49 -2.78 -6.30 0.84
CA LYS A 49 -1.89 -7.39 1.28
C LYS A 49 -1.25 -8.12 0.11
N LYS A 50 -2.01 -8.38 -0.96
CA LYS A 50 -1.48 -9.01 -2.19
C LYS A 50 -0.40 -8.14 -2.83
N ALA A 51 -0.69 -6.87 -3.10
CA ALA A 51 0.26 -5.93 -3.71
C ALA A 51 1.52 -5.72 -2.85
N LEU A 52 1.35 -5.61 -1.53
CA LEU A 52 2.44 -5.56 -0.58
C LEU A 52 3.34 -6.80 -0.67
N SER A 53 2.74 -8.00 -0.62
CA SER A 53 3.48 -9.26 -0.76
C SER A 53 4.24 -9.36 -2.08
N GLU A 54 3.63 -8.93 -3.19
CA GLU A 54 4.29 -8.91 -4.51
C GLU A 54 5.52 -7.97 -4.49
N SER A 55 5.36 -6.76 -3.94
CA SER A 55 6.46 -5.77 -3.87
C SER A 55 7.61 -6.26 -2.99
N LEU A 56 7.30 -6.79 -1.81
CA LEU A 56 8.30 -7.35 -0.89
C LEU A 56 9.07 -8.52 -1.52
N SER A 57 8.36 -9.38 -2.27
CA SER A 57 8.97 -10.54 -2.94
C SER A 57 9.97 -10.17 -4.04
N GLN A 58 9.76 -9.04 -4.73
CA GLN A 58 10.68 -8.54 -5.75
C GLN A 58 12.04 -8.11 -5.17
N VAL A 59 12.02 -7.59 -3.94
CA VAL A 59 13.22 -7.15 -3.21
C VAL A 59 13.84 -8.29 -2.40
N GLY A 60 13.06 -9.34 -2.09
CA GLY A 60 13.50 -10.45 -1.25
C GLY A 60 13.55 -10.11 0.23
N ILE A 61 12.68 -9.22 0.70
CA ILE A 61 12.60 -8.76 2.09
C ILE A 61 11.24 -9.11 2.73
N SER A 62 11.16 -9.01 4.05
CA SER A 62 9.94 -9.15 4.82
C SER A 62 9.35 -7.78 5.22
N ILE A 63 8.13 -7.78 5.76
CA ILE A 63 7.52 -6.54 6.27
C ILE A 63 8.28 -5.97 7.47
N ASP A 64 8.96 -6.83 8.23
CA ASP A 64 9.75 -6.43 9.41
C ASP A 64 11.03 -5.67 9.02
N ASP A 65 11.41 -5.70 7.73
CA ASP A 65 12.55 -4.96 7.18
C ASP A 65 12.19 -3.54 6.74
N ILE A 66 10.91 -3.14 6.78
CA ILE A 66 10.45 -1.80 6.41
C ILE A 66 10.63 -0.83 7.59
N ASP A 67 11.43 0.23 7.40
CA ASP A 67 11.68 1.23 8.43
C ASP A 67 10.54 2.25 8.58
N PHE A 68 9.93 2.63 7.46
CA PHE A 68 8.85 3.61 7.43
C PHE A 68 7.83 3.26 6.36
N SER A 69 6.57 3.57 6.62
CA SER A 69 5.47 3.42 5.68
C SER A 69 4.64 4.70 5.56
N CYS A 70 4.25 5.05 4.34
CA CYS A 70 3.32 6.14 4.06
C CYS A 70 2.15 5.63 3.20
N PHE A 71 0.93 5.97 3.61
CA PHE A 71 -0.30 5.58 2.94
C PHE A 71 -1.06 6.84 2.51
N GLY A 72 -1.04 7.13 1.21
CA GLY A 72 -1.93 8.09 0.58
C GLY A 72 -3.19 7.36 0.13
N MET A 73 -4.25 7.42 0.92
CA MET A 73 -5.50 6.70 0.65
C MET A 73 -6.62 7.70 0.42
N SER A 74 -7.30 7.60 -0.73
CA SER A 74 -8.53 8.37 -0.96
C SER A 74 -9.59 7.99 0.07
N THR A 75 -10.43 8.95 0.47
CA THR A 75 -11.62 8.78 1.34
C THR A 75 -11.35 8.29 2.77
N PHE A 76 -10.11 7.92 3.11
CA PHE A 76 -9.71 7.52 4.46
C PHE A 76 -9.73 8.71 5.41
N GLY A 77 -10.70 8.72 6.33
CA GLY A 77 -10.92 9.81 7.29
C GLY A 77 -11.77 10.97 6.74
N ASP A 78 -12.19 10.94 5.48
CA ASP A 78 -13.04 11.99 4.88
C ASP A 78 -14.47 11.99 5.44
N VAL A 79 -14.94 10.82 5.90
CA VAL A 79 -16.23 10.68 6.57
C VAL A 79 -16.08 9.94 7.91
N PRO A 80 -16.88 10.27 8.95
CA PRO A 80 -16.78 9.61 10.24
C PRO A 80 -16.87 8.08 10.13
N GLY A 81 -15.88 7.37 10.68
CA GLY A 81 -15.84 5.91 10.72
C GLY A 81 -15.16 5.27 9.51
N ALA A 82 -14.76 6.05 8.50
CA ALA A 82 -13.92 5.57 7.40
C ALA A 82 -12.55 5.06 7.89
N GLU A 83 -12.07 5.57 9.01
CA GLU A 83 -10.78 5.22 9.62
C GLU A 83 -10.82 3.99 10.54
N ARG A 84 -12.00 3.40 10.77
CA ARG A 84 -12.22 2.34 11.78
C ARG A 84 -12.82 1.04 11.24
N LYS A 85 -12.88 0.89 9.92
CA LYS A 85 -13.45 -0.32 9.30
C LYS A 85 -12.47 -1.48 9.27
#